data_AF-A0A396JHN7-F1
#
_entry.id   AF-A0A396JHN7-F1
#
_cell.length_a   1.000
_cell.length_b   1.000
_cell.length_c   1.000
_cell.angle_alpha   90.00
_cell.angle_beta   90.00
_cell.angle_gamma   90.00
#
_symmetry.space_group_name_H-M   'P 1'
#
loop_
_entity.id
_entity.type
_entity.pdbx_description
1 polymer ?
#
loop_
_entity_poly.entity_id
_entity_poly.type
_entity_poly.pdbx_seq_one_letter_code
_entity_poly.pdbx_strand_id
1 'polypeptide(L)'
;MRELKYLLSKYAATSYMDDQLSPTTDETSLQLLPSDETDILVDLQESSDPAKFVLDIILNPIIPRCKKGDHAVIIDGSNIFLLEQLMKISPSLKISPCVKKDALKLALDLKVNMKENTENSLVVLGFLLLLSIYELLTSFDEDEVLELFAFVAQHKIAVELFRTLGFANKLSGILI
;
A
#
# COMPACT_ATOMS: atom_id res chain seq x y z
N MET A 1 10.32 26.06 3.07
CA MET A 1 10.10 26.05 1.60
C MET A 1 11.35 26.34 0.74
N ARG A 2 12.37 27.07 1.22
CA ARG A 2 13.57 27.38 0.40
C ARG A 2 14.60 26.24 0.35
N GLU A 3 14.73 25.48 1.44
CA GLU A 3 15.61 24.28 1.54
C GLU A 3 15.15 23.11 0.65
N LEU A 4 13.84 22.85 0.57
CA LEU A 4 13.30 21.75 -0.25
C LEU A 4 13.57 21.96 -1.74
N LYS A 5 13.55 23.22 -2.20
CA LYS A 5 13.83 23.58 -3.59
C LYS A 5 15.34 23.48 -3.92
N TYR A 6 16.20 23.71 -2.92
CA TYR A 6 17.66 23.59 -3.07
C TYR A 6 18.09 22.13 -3.21
N LEU A 7 17.48 21.21 -2.46
CA LEU A 7 17.75 19.77 -2.57
C LEU A 7 17.26 19.18 -3.91
N LEU A 8 16.08 19.61 -4.39
CA LEU A 8 15.57 19.19 -5.71
C LEU A 8 16.42 19.69 -6.88
N SER A 9 16.97 20.91 -6.79
CA SER A 9 17.91 21.46 -7.78
C SER A 9 19.21 20.66 -7.85
N LYS A 10 19.74 20.24 -6.69
CA LYS A 10 20.97 19.45 -6.60
C LYS A 10 20.77 18.04 -7.16
N TYR A 11 19.59 17.46 -6.95
CA TYR A 11 19.24 16.12 -7.46
C TYR A 11 19.07 16.08 -8.99
N ALA A 12 18.55 17.15 -9.59
CA ALA A 12 18.41 17.24 -11.05
C ALA A 12 19.78 17.41 -11.76
N ALA A 13 20.75 18.05 -11.12
CA ALA A 13 22.08 18.28 -11.69
C ALA A 13 22.96 17.02 -11.70
N THR A 14 22.70 16.04 -10.82
CA THR A 14 23.46 14.79 -10.73
C THR A 14 22.96 13.69 -11.68
N SER A 15 21.85 13.92 -12.39
CA SER A 15 21.28 12.94 -13.34
C SER A 15 21.88 13.03 -14.76
N TYR A 16 22.80 13.97 -15.01
CA TYR A 16 23.46 14.15 -16.31
C TYR A 16 24.99 14.09 -16.14
N MET A 17 25.52 12.92 -15.82
CA MET A 17 26.83 12.40 -16.21
C MET A 17 26.96 11.03 -15.55
N ASP A 18 26.94 9.96 -16.34
CA ASP A 18 27.83 8.79 -16.22
C ASP A 18 27.29 7.61 -17.05
N ASP A 19 27.67 7.61 -18.33
CA ASP A 19 27.99 6.37 -19.02
C ASP A 19 29.40 5.95 -18.57
N GLN A 20 29.51 4.85 -17.83
CA GLN A 20 30.55 3.80 -17.90
C GLN A 20 30.70 3.01 -16.58
N LEU A 21 30.64 1.68 -16.71
CA LEU A 21 31.18 0.62 -15.84
C LEU A 21 30.61 0.42 -14.40
N SER A 22 29.93 -0.73 -14.23
CA SER A 22 29.68 -1.44 -12.96
C SER A 22 30.99 -1.98 -12.32
N PRO A 23 31.03 -2.60 -11.11
CA PRO A 23 29.93 -3.01 -10.21
C PRO A 23 30.15 -2.69 -8.71
N THR A 24 29.07 -2.68 -7.92
CA THR A 24 28.90 -3.32 -6.59
C THR A 24 27.73 -2.69 -5.83
N THR A 25 26.79 -3.54 -5.45
CA THR A 25 25.98 -3.50 -4.21
C THR A 25 25.97 -2.19 -3.43
N ASP A 26 24.85 -1.47 -3.47
CA ASP A 26 23.86 -1.54 -2.39
C ASP A 26 22.59 -0.83 -2.89
N GLU A 27 21.72 -1.57 -3.58
CA GLU A 27 20.45 -1.03 -4.06
C GLU A 27 19.45 -1.12 -2.89
N THR A 28 19.64 -0.26 -1.91
CA THR A 28 18.64 0.00 -0.87
C THR A 28 17.44 0.66 -1.55
N SER A 29 16.52 -0.17 -2.06
CA SER A 29 15.14 0.24 -2.24
C SER A 29 14.72 0.89 -0.93
N LEU A 30 14.50 2.21 -0.95
CA LEU A 30 14.25 3.02 0.24
C LEU A 30 12.94 2.57 0.89
N GLN A 31 13.06 1.55 1.74
CA GLN A 31 12.08 1.20 2.74
C GLN A 31 11.92 2.43 3.63
N LEU A 32 10.67 2.79 3.89
CA LEU A 32 10.28 3.84 4.84
C LEU A 32 11.13 3.66 6.10
N LEU A 33 11.90 4.68 6.49
CA LEU A 33 12.81 4.51 7.62
C LEU A 33 11.98 4.28 8.89
N PRO A 34 12.47 3.48 9.87
CA PRO A 34 11.72 3.20 11.10
C PRO A 34 11.29 4.46 11.88
N SER A 35 12.00 5.58 11.70
CA SER A 35 11.64 6.89 12.28
C SER A 35 10.42 7.51 11.59
N ASP A 36 10.27 7.32 10.28
CA ASP A 36 9.17 7.90 9.50
C ASP A 36 7.87 7.12 9.75
N GLU A 37 7.95 5.79 9.96
CA GLU A 37 6.79 4.97 10.35
C GLU A 37 6.20 5.41 11.69
N THR A 38 7.04 5.70 12.68
CA THR A 38 6.58 6.15 13.99
C THR A 38 5.90 7.51 13.94
N ASP A 39 6.43 8.44 13.14
CA ASP A 39 5.86 9.78 13.00
C ASP A 39 4.50 9.74 12.28
N ILE A 40 4.36 8.91 11.23
CA ILE A 40 3.09 8.74 10.50
C ILE A 40 2.01 8.10 11.39
N LEU A 41 2.38 7.21 12.32
CA LEU A 41 1.42 6.63 13.27
C LEU A 41 0.94 7.65 14.29
N VAL A 42 1.82 8.54 14.75
CA VAL A 42 1.44 9.66 15.62
C VAL A 42 0.49 10.59 14.86
N ASP A 43 0.84 10.97 13.64
CA ASP A 43 -0.02 11.80 12.78
C ASP A 43 -1.39 11.16 12.52
N LEU A 44 -1.44 9.84 12.31
CA LEU A 44 -2.70 9.10 12.13
C LEU A 44 -3.58 9.16 13.38
N GLN A 45 -2.99 9.04 14.57
CA GLN A 45 -3.70 9.08 15.85
C GLN A 45 -4.15 10.49 16.22
N GLU A 46 -3.35 11.50 15.89
CA GLU A 46 -3.66 12.92 16.16
C GLU A 46 -4.55 13.55 15.08
N SER A 47 -4.72 12.87 13.93
CA SER A 47 -5.55 13.35 12.84
C SER A 47 -7.01 13.50 13.25
N SER A 48 -7.58 14.66 12.92
CA SER A 48 -9.03 14.92 13.08
C SER A 48 -9.90 14.11 12.12
N ASP A 49 -9.34 13.60 11.01
CA ASP A 49 -10.00 12.71 10.06
C ASP A 49 -9.01 11.61 9.63
N PRO A 50 -8.82 10.57 10.47
CA PRO A 50 -7.85 9.49 10.20
C PRO A 50 -8.13 8.73 8.92
N ALA A 51 -9.42 8.56 8.55
CA ALA A 51 -9.80 7.90 7.31
C ALA A 51 -9.38 8.71 6.09
N LYS A 52 -9.66 10.01 6.08
CA LYS A 52 -9.19 10.87 5.00
C LYS A 52 -7.66 10.90 4.92
N PHE A 53 -6.98 10.98 6.06
CA PHE A 53 -5.52 11.01 6.11
C PHE A 53 -4.89 9.79 5.42
N VAL A 54 -5.34 8.58 5.77
CA VAL A 54 -4.84 7.35 5.11
C VAL A 54 -5.18 7.34 3.64
N LEU A 55 -6.39 7.74 3.26
CA LEU A 55 -6.79 7.77 1.85
C LEU A 55 -5.95 8.74 1.03
N ASP A 56 -5.64 9.93 1.58
CA ASP A 56 -4.82 10.95 0.94
C ASP A 56 -3.39 10.45 0.71
N ILE A 57 -2.81 9.69 1.66
CA ILE A 57 -1.49 9.06 1.51
C ILE A 57 -1.48 8.04 0.37
N ILE A 58 -2.50 7.17 0.30
CA ILE A 58 -2.57 6.12 -0.72
C ILE A 58 -2.70 6.73 -2.12
N LEU A 59 -3.54 7.76 -2.26
CA LEU A 59 -3.83 8.44 -3.52
C LEU A 59 -2.70 9.38 -3.97
N ASN A 60 -1.98 9.99 -3.01
CA ASN A 60 -0.91 10.95 -3.28
C ASN A 60 0.39 10.50 -2.60
N PRO A 61 1.02 9.42 -3.07
CA PRO A 61 2.24 8.91 -2.46
C PRO A 61 3.37 9.95 -2.59
N ILE A 62 4.11 10.14 -1.49
CA ILE A 62 5.25 11.08 -1.41
C ILE A 62 6.33 10.73 -2.46
N ILE A 63 6.51 9.44 -2.73
CA ILE A 63 7.39 8.93 -3.77
C ILE A 63 6.52 8.47 -4.95
N PRO A 64 6.70 9.05 -6.15
CA PRO A 64 6.02 8.58 -7.35
C PRO A 64 6.40 7.12 -7.63
N ARG A 65 5.43 6.21 -7.56
CA ARG A 65 5.64 4.81 -7.93
C ARG A 65 5.84 4.72 -9.45
N CYS A 66 6.88 4.01 -9.91
CA CYS A 66 7.09 3.72 -11.33
C CYS A 66 5.87 2.98 -11.87
N LYS A 67 5.01 3.70 -12.60
CA LYS A 67 3.80 3.17 -13.20
C LYS A 67 4.19 2.19 -14.29
N LYS A 68 3.98 0.89 -14.08
CA LYS A 68 4.05 -0.09 -15.15
C LYS A 68 2.67 -0.12 -15.82
N GLY A 69 2.52 0.58 -16.94
CA GLY A 69 1.24 0.72 -17.63
C GLY A 69 0.32 1.75 -16.97
N ASP A 70 -0.70 2.17 -17.73
CA ASP A 70 -1.55 3.31 -17.44
C ASP A 70 -2.25 3.20 -16.07
N HIS A 71 -2.11 4.24 -15.25
CA HIS A 71 -3.00 4.60 -14.13
C HIS A 71 -3.31 3.60 -12.99
N ALA A 72 -2.71 2.41 -12.91
CA ALA A 72 -3.01 1.48 -11.82
C ALA A 72 -2.52 1.99 -10.45
N VAL A 73 -3.42 2.11 -9.47
CA VAL A 73 -3.04 2.37 -8.07
C VAL A 73 -2.40 1.10 -7.50
N ILE A 74 -1.15 1.23 -7.05
CA ILE A 74 -0.39 0.13 -6.46
C ILE A 74 -0.58 0.18 -4.94
N ILE A 75 -1.14 -0.89 -4.37
CA ILE A 75 -1.13 -1.15 -2.92
C ILE A 75 0.12 -1.98 -2.63
N ASP A 76 0.93 -1.50 -1.69
CA ASP A 76 2.14 -2.15 -1.20
C ASP A 76 2.02 -2.41 0.31
N GLY A 77 3.05 -3.02 0.91
CA GLY A 77 3.04 -3.36 2.33
C GLY A 77 2.85 -2.16 3.27
N SER A 78 3.31 -0.97 2.90
CA SER A 78 3.15 0.23 3.72
C SER A 78 1.70 0.71 3.75
N ASN A 79 1.01 0.66 2.60
CA ASN A 79 -0.41 0.98 2.52
C ASN A 79 -1.26 -0.02 3.30
N ILE A 80 -0.91 -1.32 3.23
CA ILE A 80 -1.57 -2.36 4.03
C ILE A 80 -1.40 -2.08 5.52
N PHE A 81 -0.18 -1.78 5.95
CA PHE A 81 0.09 -1.46 7.34
C PHE A 81 -0.78 -0.29 7.83
N LEU A 82 -0.83 0.82 7.10
CA LEU A 82 -1.65 1.98 7.47
C LEU A 82 -3.15 1.64 7.54
N LEU A 83 -3.67 0.88 6.59
CA LEU A 83 -5.06 0.42 6.59
C LEU A 83 -5.36 -0.48 7.79
N GLU A 84 -4.46 -1.40 8.15
CA GLU A 84 -4.61 -2.23 9.35
C GLU A 84 -4.59 -1.41 10.64
N GLN A 85 -3.73 -0.38 10.73
CA GLN A 85 -3.73 0.52 11.89
C GLN A 85 -5.01 1.33 11.97
N LEU A 86 -5.49 1.85 10.84
CA LEU A 86 -6.78 2.55 10.76
C LEU A 86 -7.92 1.63 11.21
N MET A 87 -7.98 0.38 10.75
CA MET A 87 -8.99 -0.58 11.16
C MET A 87 -9.01 -0.80 12.69
N LYS A 88 -7.83 -0.87 13.32
CA LYS A 88 -7.70 -1.06 14.79
C LYS A 88 -8.25 0.12 15.59
N ILE A 89 -8.09 1.35 15.10
CA ILE A 89 -8.61 2.56 15.75
C ILE A 89 -10.07 2.88 15.34
N SER A 90 -10.63 2.16 14.37
CA SER A 90 -11.88 2.50 13.67
C SER A 90 -13.14 1.64 13.97
N PRO A 91 -13.46 1.19 15.20
CA PRO A 91 -14.81 0.66 15.44
C PRO A 91 -15.94 1.70 15.39
N SER A 92 -15.65 3.01 15.41
CA SER A 92 -16.66 4.08 15.50
C SER A 92 -16.35 5.33 14.66
N LEU A 93 -15.51 5.22 13.63
CA LEU A 93 -15.11 6.36 12.82
C LEU A 93 -16.27 6.79 11.92
N LYS A 94 -16.75 8.02 12.07
CA LYS A 94 -17.80 8.56 11.20
C LYS A 94 -17.17 9.00 9.86
N ILE A 95 -17.27 8.15 8.85
CA ILE A 95 -16.74 8.44 7.51
C ILE A 95 -17.62 9.48 6.82
N SER A 96 -17.01 10.57 6.35
CA SER A 96 -17.74 11.58 5.58
C SER A 96 -18.14 11.05 4.20
N PRO A 97 -19.27 11.48 3.62
CA PRO A 97 -19.69 11.04 2.29
C PRO A 97 -18.65 11.30 1.18
N CYS A 98 -17.89 12.39 1.29
CA CYS A 98 -16.83 12.72 0.34
C CYS A 98 -15.69 11.69 0.41
N VAL A 99 -15.23 11.36 1.61
CA VAL A 99 -14.17 10.36 1.83
C VAL A 99 -14.63 8.98 1.38
N LYS A 100 -15.88 8.60 1.67
CA LYS A 100 -16.48 7.34 1.21
C LYS A 100 -16.53 7.25 -0.32
N LYS A 101 -16.84 8.36 -1.00
CA LYS A 101 -16.86 8.44 -2.48
C LYS A 101 -15.46 8.25 -3.07
N ASP A 102 -14.44 8.85 -2.48
CA ASP A 102 -13.08 8.71 -2.99
C ASP A 102 -12.49 7.33 -2.69
N ALA A 103 -12.80 6.76 -1.52
CA ALA A 103 -12.47 5.37 -1.20
C ALA A 103 -13.15 4.37 -2.15
N LEU A 104 -14.40 4.64 -2.56
CA LEU A 104 -15.10 3.82 -3.55
C LEU A 104 -14.40 3.83 -4.91
N LYS A 105 -13.92 4.99 -5.38
CA LYS A 105 -13.15 5.07 -6.63
C LYS A 105 -11.88 4.22 -6.54
N LEU A 106 -11.13 4.37 -5.45
CA LEU A 106 -9.93 3.58 -5.20
C LEU A 106 -10.24 2.07 -5.16
N ALA A 107 -11.32 1.65 -4.51
CA ALA A 107 -11.72 0.25 -4.47
C ALA A 107 -12.09 -0.29 -5.86
N LEU A 108 -12.72 0.53 -6.72
CA LEU A 108 -13.01 0.17 -8.10
C LEU A 108 -11.72 0.02 -8.93
N ASP A 109 -10.76 0.93 -8.78
CA ASP A 109 -9.47 0.85 -9.46
C ASP A 109 -8.70 -0.41 -9.05
N LEU A 110 -8.69 -0.75 -7.75
CA LEU A 110 -8.10 -1.99 -7.27
C LEU A 110 -8.84 -3.22 -7.80
N LYS A 111 -10.16 -3.17 -7.93
CA LYS A 111 -10.94 -4.27 -8.53
C LYS A 111 -10.59 -4.52 -9.99
N VAL A 112 -10.27 -3.48 -10.75
CA VAL A 112 -9.74 -3.62 -12.11
C VAL A 112 -8.34 -4.23 -12.07
N ASN A 113 -7.46 -3.72 -11.21
CA ASN A 113 -6.10 -4.24 -11.05
C ASN A 113 -6.06 -5.72 -10.65
N MET A 114 -6.98 -6.18 -9.80
CA MET A 114 -7.10 -7.60 -9.42
C MET A 114 -7.42 -8.51 -10.61
N LYS A 115 -8.18 -8.04 -11.61
CA LYS A 115 -8.48 -8.82 -12.82
C LYS A 115 -7.27 -8.98 -13.73
N GLU A 116 -6.38 -8.01 -13.72
CA GLU A 116 -5.16 -8.01 -14.52
C GLU A 116 -4.01 -8.75 -13.82
N ASN A 117 -4.01 -8.79 -12.49
CA ASN A 117 -2.96 -9.34 -11.64
C ASN A 117 -3.53 -10.24 -10.52
N THR A 118 -4.22 -11.32 -10.89
CA THR A 118 -4.95 -12.22 -9.97
C THR A 118 -4.10 -12.92 -8.90
N GLU A 119 -2.77 -12.85 -8.99
CA GLU A 119 -1.85 -13.49 -8.04
C GLU A 119 -1.46 -12.58 -6.85
N ASN A 120 -1.80 -11.29 -6.87
CA ASN A 120 -1.32 -10.35 -5.85
C ASN A 120 -2.21 -10.33 -4.59
N SER A 121 -1.87 -11.15 -3.59
CA SER A 121 -2.57 -11.22 -2.30
C SER A 121 -2.61 -9.89 -1.54
N LEU A 122 -1.65 -8.99 -1.74
CA LEU A 122 -1.64 -7.68 -1.08
C LEU A 122 -2.69 -6.74 -1.67
N VAL A 123 -2.88 -6.75 -3.00
CA VAL A 123 -3.93 -5.94 -3.64
C VAL A 123 -5.30 -6.40 -3.18
N VAL A 124 -5.53 -7.73 -3.09
CA VAL A 124 -6.79 -8.28 -2.57
C VAL A 124 -7.02 -7.90 -1.11
N LEU A 125 -6.00 -8.02 -0.25
CA LEU A 125 -6.09 -7.63 1.16
C LEU A 125 -6.39 -6.12 1.30
N GLY A 126 -5.72 -5.27 0.52
CA GLY A 126 -5.95 -3.83 0.53
C GLY A 126 -7.37 -3.46 0.10
N PHE A 127 -7.90 -4.12 -0.93
CA PHE A 127 -9.29 -3.98 -1.34
C PHE A 127 -10.25 -4.35 -0.19
N LEU A 128 -10.07 -5.51 0.45
CA LEU A 128 -10.94 -5.95 1.56
C LEU A 128 -10.88 -5.00 2.77
N LEU A 129 -9.69 -4.46 3.10
CA LEU A 129 -9.52 -3.46 4.14
C LEU A 129 -10.28 -2.17 3.82
N LEU A 130 -10.23 -1.69 2.57
CA LEU A 130 -11.02 -0.52 2.15
C LEU A 130 -12.52 -0.77 2.28
N LEU A 131 -13.01 -1.94 1.86
CA LEU A 131 -14.43 -2.28 1.97
C LEU A 131 -14.90 -2.26 3.42
N SER A 132 -14.09 -2.80 4.33
CA SER A 132 -14.41 -2.84 5.76
C SER A 132 -14.37 -1.46 6.41
N ILE A 133 -13.29 -0.69 6.21
CA ILE A 133 -13.06 0.59 6.91
C ILE A 133 -14.02 1.67 6.41
N TYR A 134 -14.27 1.72 5.10
CA TYR A 134 -15.08 2.78 4.48
C TYR A 134 -16.53 2.35 4.24
N GLU A 135 -16.93 1.19 4.80
CA GLU A 135 -18.29 0.64 4.75
C GLU A 135 -18.82 0.51 3.31
N LEU A 136 -18.01 -0.05 2.41
CA LEU A 136 -18.31 -0.11 0.98
C LEU A 136 -18.91 -1.44 0.53
N LEU A 137 -19.09 -2.42 1.42
CA LEU A 137 -19.54 -3.78 1.06
C LEU A 137 -20.80 -3.78 0.19
N THR A 138 -21.78 -2.92 0.50
CA THR A 138 -23.05 -2.81 -0.26
C THR A 138 -22.89 -2.33 -1.70
N SER A 139 -21.70 -1.86 -2.10
CA SER A 139 -21.39 -1.44 -3.46
C SER A 139 -20.79 -2.57 -4.32
N PHE A 140 -20.58 -3.75 -3.74
CA PHE A 140 -19.98 -4.90 -4.40
C PHE A 140 -20.86 -6.14 -4.25
N ASP A 141 -20.62 -7.13 -5.11
CA ASP A 141 -21.26 -8.43 -5.01
C ASP A 141 -20.70 -9.18 -3.78
N GLU A 142 -21.60 -9.69 -2.93
CA GLU A 142 -21.22 -10.31 -1.67
C GLU A 142 -20.49 -11.64 -1.87
N ASP A 143 -20.93 -12.45 -2.83
CA ASP A 143 -20.32 -13.75 -3.13
C ASP A 143 -18.90 -13.56 -3.68
N GLU A 144 -18.70 -12.61 -4.61
CA GLU A 144 -17.37 -12.25 -5.09
C GLU A 144 -16.44 -11.78 -3.96
N VAL A 145 -16.97 -11.01 -2.99
CA VAL A 145 -16.17 -10.54 -1.84
C VAL A 145 -15.81 -11.69 -0.90
N LEU A 146 -16.72 -12.65 -0.68
CA LEU A 146 -16.46 -13.85 0.12
C LEU A 146 -15.37 -14.73 -0.50
N GLU A 147 -15.36 -14.88 -1.82
CA GLU A 147 -14.29 -15.58 -2.53
C GLU A 147 -12.92 -14.92 -2.33
N LEU A 148 -12.87 -13.58 -2.34
CA LEU A 148 -11.64 -12.84 -2.07
C LEU A 148 -11.14 -13.04 -0.62
N PHE A 149 -12.04 -13.11 0.36
CA PHE A 149 -11.67 -13.47 1.74
C PHE A 149 -11.05 -14.87 1.81
N ALA A 150 -11.66 -15.85 1.13
CA ALA A 150 -11.14 -17.21 1.08
C ALA A 150 -9.74 -17.26 0.44
N PHE A 151 -9.52 -16.52 -0.66
CA PHE A 151 -8.22 -16.41 -1.32
C PHE A 151 -7.13 -15.86 -0.38
N VAL A 152 -7.39 -14.75 0.31
CA VAL A 152 -6.43 -14.15 1.26
C VAL A 152 -6.15 -15.07 2.45
N ALA A 153 -7.19 -15.74 2.98
CA ALA A 153 -7.03 -16.70 4.06
C ALA A 153 -6.13 -17.88 3.65
N GLN A 154 -6.33 -18.43 2.45
CA GLN A 154 -5.49 -19.51 1.91
C GLN A 154 -4.04 -19.06 1.74
N HIS A 155 -3.80 -17.86 1.21
CA HIS A 155 -2.43 -17.32 1.08
C HIS A 155 -1.75 -17.18 2.45
N LYS A 156 -2.46 -16.66 3.46
CA LYS A 156 -1.93 -16.54 4.82
C LYS A 156 -1.57 -17.91 5.42
N ILE A 157 -2.44 -18.91 5.24
CA ILE A 157 -2.19 -20.28 5.68
C ILE A 157 -0.95 -20.86 4.97
N ALA A 158 -0.83 -20.65 3.66
CA ALA A 158 0.33 -21.13 2.89
C ALA A 158 1.64 -20.52 3.39
N VAL A 159 1.66 -19.21 3.66
CA VAL A 159 2.82 -18.50 4.23
C VAL A 159 3.19 -19.04 5.62
N GLU A 160 2.20 -19.30 6.48
CA GLU A 160 2.44 -19.85 7.83
C GLU A 160 2.93 -21.30 7.80
N LEU A 161 2.37 -22.13 6.91
CA LEU A 161 2.82 -23.49 6.68
C LEU A 161 4.27 -23.49 6.19
N PHE A 162 4.59 -22.63 5.23
CA PHE A 162 5.95 -22.47 4.71
C PHE A 162 6.94 -22.10 5.83
N ARG A 163 6.55 -21.20 6.74
CA ARG A 163 7.35 -20.85 7.93
C ARG A 163 7.53 -22.03 8.87
N THR A 164 6.45 -22.73 9.20
CA THR A 164 6.44 -23.86 10.15
C THR A 164 7.26 -25.04 9.64
N LEU A 165 7.27 -25.28 8.33
CA LEU A 165 8.09 -26.30 7.68
C LEU A 165 9.59 -25.95 7.64
N GLY A 166 10.01 -24.83 8.21
CA GLY A 166 11.40 -24.39 8.23
C GLY A 166 11.89 -23.86 6.88
N PHE A 167 10.99 -23.56 5.94
CA PHE A 167 11.39 -22.99 4.66
C PHE A 167 11.67 -21.49 4.74
N ALA A 168 11.34 -20.80 5.85
CA ALA A 168 11.52 -19.36 6.04
C ALA A 168 12.91 -18.85 5.61
N ASN A 169 13.95 -19.65 5.87
CA ASN A 169 15.35 -19.35 5.56
C ASN A 169 15.66 -19.36 4.05
N LYS A 170 14.73 -19.82 3.22
CA LYS A 170 14.83 -19.91 1.75
C LYS A 170 14.03 -18.81 1.03
N LEU A 171 13.33 -17.92 1.75
CA LEU A 171 12.48 -16.87 1.16
C LEU A 171 13.26 -15.71 0.54
N SER A 172 14.54 -15.55 0.87
CA SER A 172 15.38 -14.48 0.35
C SER A 172 15.56 -14.50 -1.18
N GLY A 173 14.99 -15.48 -1.89
CA GLY A 173 15.00 -15.55 -3.36
C GLY A 173 13.68 -15.92 -4.03
N ILE A 174 12.53 -15.94 -3.32
CA ILE A 174 11.26 -16.42 -3.89
C ILE A 174 10.15 -15.36 -3.95
N LEU A 175 10.10 -14.39 -3.03
CA LEU A 175 9.17 -13.26 -3.16
C LEU A 175 9.92 -12.03 -3.69
N ILE A 176 9.73 -11.75 -4.98
CA ILE A 176 9.95 -10.45 -5.61
C ILE A 176 8.60 -10.02 -6.19
#